data_AF-A0A351SM74-F1
#
_entry.id   AF-A0A351SM74-F1
#
_cell.length_a   1.000
_cell.length_b   1.000
_cell.length_c   1.000
_cell.angle_alpha   90.00
_cell.angle_beta   90.00
_cell.angle_gamma   90.00
#
_symmetry.space_group_name_H-M   'P 1'
#
loop_
_entity.id
_entity.type
_entity.pdbx_description
1 polymer ?
#
loop_
_entity_poly.entity_id
_entity_poly.type
_entity_poly.pdbx_seq_one_letter_code
_entity_poly.pdbx_strand_id
1 'polypeptide(L)'
;MLEEKAIQEILVISAELAEFQRKFLAEGLSAEDKVFIYQDPNEAARLCITAIKNRNRISDFLKHRQTIVTPYSDDEFIVQDKFVVDVTDEAAVQIEYIGKAFRDWFLDKIEKPLSPNFTLDLSVLLKPLIDRSIINGLSKNRASVTLRELYFLMKNEQLDKHDFHVFYIPDAQGILRAVDVCWRKRGWHLYGLSAKKARKRPAGCMIISRNLAA
;
A
#
# COMPACT_ATOMS: atom_id res chain seq x y z
N MET A 1 -14.29 38.72 22.83
CA MET A 1 -13.20 37.71 22.87
C MET A 1 -13.70 36.26 23.01
N LEU A 2 -14.42 35.86 24.06
CA LEU A 2 -14.89 34.45 24.20
C LEU A 2 -15.95 34.04 23.16
N GLU A 3 -16.90 34.93 22.85
CA GLU A 3 -17.94 34.67 21.84
C GLU A 3 -17.39 34.65 20.41
N GLU A 4 -16.44 35.53 20.11
CA GLU A 4 -15.77 35.63 18.80
C GLU A 4 -15.00 34.35 18.46
N LYS A 5 -14.33 33.78 19.47
CA LYS A 5 -13.61 32.51 19.31
C LYS A 5 -14.57 31.34 19.08
N ALA A 6 -15.69 31.29 19.81
CA ALA A 6 -16.71 30.26 19.64
C ALA A 6 -17.40 30.35 18.26
N ILE A 7 -17.70 31.55 17.78
CA ILE A 7 -18.26 31.77 16.44
C ILE A 7 -17.27 31.31 15.37
N GLN A 8 -15.98 31.61 15.53
CA GLN A 8 -14.95 31.18 14.59
C GLN A 8 -14.80 29.65 14.56
N GLU A 9 -14.84 28.99 15.73
CA GLU A 9 -14.80 27.52 15.82
C GLU A 9 -16.03 26.88 15.14
N ILE A 10 -17.23 27.44 15.32
CA ILE A 10 -18.45 26.96 14.67
C ILE A 10 -18.37 27.11 13.14
N LEU A 11 -17.84 28.23 12.65
CA LEU A 11 -17.67 28.47 11.21
C LEU A 11 -16.67 27.50 10.58
N VAL A 12 -15.55 27.21 11.26
CA VAL A 12 -14.55 26.23 10.81
C VAL A 12 -15.17 24.82 10.75
N ILE A 13 -15.84 24.39 11.83
CA ILE A 13 -16.50 23.08 11.87
C ILE A 13 -17.55 22.97 10.76
N SER A 14 -18.34 24.01 10.53
CA SER A 14 -19.37 24.03 9.48
C SER A 14 -18.78 23.92 8.07
N ALA A 15 -17.65 24.60 7.83
CA ALA A 15 -16.95 24.53 6.54
C ALA A 15 -16.35 23.14 6.29
N GLU A 16 -15.71 22.54 7.30
CA GLU A 16 -15.18 21.18 7.24
C GLU A 16 -16.29 20.15 7.03
N LEU A 17 -17.44 20.32 7.70
CA LEU A 17 -18.61 19.46 7.50
C LEU A 17 -19.17 19.56 6.08
N ALA A 18 -19.26 20.77 5.53
CA ALA A 18 -19.74 21.00 4.18
C ALA A 18 -18.77 20.46 3.11
N GLU A 19 -17.46 20.51 3.35
CA GLU A 19 -16.47 19.87 2.49
C GLU A 19 -16.53 18.34 2.58
N PHE A 20 -16.65 17.79 3.79
CA PHE A 20 -16.86 16.36 3.99
C PHE A 20 -18.13 15.89 3.28
N GLN A 21 -19.26 16.57 3.47
CA GLN A 21 -20.52 16.26 2.79
C GLN A 21 -20.37 16.29 1.26
N ARG A 22 -19.71 17.30 0.68
CA ARG A 22 -19.48 17.37 -0.76
C ARG A 22 -18.65 16.19 -1.26
N LYS A 23 -17.56 15.84 -0.58
CA LYS A 23 -16.71 14.69 -0.95
C LYS A 23 -17.45 13.36 -0.79
N PHE A 24 -18.17 13.20 0.33
CA PHE A 24 -18.93 12.01 0.66
C PHE A 24 -20.13 11.78 -0.28
N LEU A 25 -20.79 12.85 -0.75
CA LEU A 25 -21.89 12.76 -1.70
C LEU A 25 -21.44 12.63 -3.16
N ALA A 26 -20.24 13.11 -3.50
CA ALA A 26 -19.64 13.02 -4.83
C ALA A 26 -19.08 11.62 -5.13
N GLU A 27 -18.56 10.91 -4.13
CA GLU A 27 -17.93 9.61 -4.31
C GLU A 27 -18.65 8.49 -3.53
N GLY A 28 -19.62 7.84 -4.16
CA GLY A 28 -19.84 6.41 -3.90
C GLY A 28 -21.07 5.96 -3.10
N LEU A 29 -22.02 6.84 -2.75
CA LEU A 29 -23.30 6.40 -2.18
C LEU A 29 -24.41 6.29 -3.22
N SER A 30 -25.20 5.21 -3.13
CA SER A 30 -26.40 5.06 -3.93
C SER A 30 -27.44 6.13 -3.57
N ALA A 31 -28.41 6.37 -4.46
CA ALA A 31 -29.50 7.31 -4.17
C ALA A 31 -30.30 6.87 -2.92
N GLU A 32 -30.45 5.57 -2.72
CA GLU A 32 -31.11 4.97 -1.56
C GLU A 32 -30.35 5.25 -0.27
N ASP A 33 -29.03 5.05 -0.25
CA ASP A 33 -28.20 5.35 0.93
C ASP A 33 -28.21 6.84 1.26
N LYS A 34 -28.25 7.71 0.25
CA LYS A 34 -28.39 9.16 0.46
C LYS A 34 -29.71 9.48 1.17
N VAL A 35 -30.82 8.92 0.70
CA VAL A 35 -32.14 9.10 1.32
C VAL A 35 -32.16 8.56 2.76
N PHE A 36 -31.57 7.38 2.99
CA PHE A 36 -31.44 6.81 4.33
C PHE A 36 -30.70 7.76 5.29
N ILE A 37 -29.57 8.33 4.88
CA ILE A 37 -28.79 9.24 5.72
C ILE A 37 -29.58 10.51 6.06
N TYR A 38 -30.38 11.04 5.13
CA TYR A 38 -31.25 12.19 5.40
C TYR A 38 -32.40 11.85 6.35
N GLN A 39 -32.96 10.64 6.26
CA GLN A 39 -34.09 10.21 7.07
C GLN A 39 -33.69 9.81 8.49
N ASP A 40 -32.51 9.21 8.67
CA ASP A 40 -32.01 8.77 9.99
C ASP A 40 -30.51 9.08 10.17
N PRO A 41 -30.16 10.36 10.45
CA PRO A 41 -28.77 10.77 10.62
C PRO A 41 -28.10 10.14 11.85
N ASN A 42 -28.88 9.75 12.87
CA ASN A 42 -28.34 9.13 14.09
C ASN A 42 -27.91 7.68 13.82
N GLU A 43 -28.74 6.91 13.11
CA GLU A 43 -28.38 5.54 12.72
C GLU A 43 -27.22 5.53 11.72
N ALA A 44 -27.21 6.46 10.76
CA ALA A 44 -26.07 6.64 9.86
C ALA A 44 -24.77 6.94 10.64
N ALA A 45 -24.82 7.85 11.63
CA ALA A 45 -23.69 8.14 12.50
C ALA A 45 -23.24 6.90 13.31
N ARG A 46 -24.20 6.12 13.84
CA ARG A 46 -23.93 4.87 14.57
C ARG A 46 -23.24 3.84 13.68
N LEU A 47 -23.67 3.67 12.43
CA LEU A 47 -23.05 2.78 11.45
C LEU A 47 -21.62 3.22 11.13
N CYS A 48 -21.39 4.52 10.93
CA CYS A 48 -20.05 5.08 10.74
C CYS A 48 -19.14 4.83 11.96
N ILE A 49 -19.62 5.11 13.18
CA ILE A 49 -18.88 4.84 14.42
C ILE A 49 -18.57 3.34 14.54
N THR A 50 -19.53 2.48 14.23
CA THR A 50 -19.35 1.02 14.27
C THR A 50 -18.30 0.57 13.26
N ALA A 51 -18.33 1.08 12.03
CA ALA A 51 -17.31 0.81 11.03
C ALA A 51 -15.91 1.29 11.48
N ILE A 52 -15.82 2.46 12.11
CA ILE A 52 -14.56 2.98 12.67
C ILE A 52 -14.06 2.10 13.82
N LYS A 53 -14.93 1.66 14.73
CA LYS A 53 -14.56 0.78 15.85
C LYS A 53 -14.10 -0.59 15.37
N ASN A 54 -14.73 -1.11 14.33
CA ASN A 54 -14.44 -2.42 13.74
C ASN A 54 -13.33 -2.38 12.69
N ARG A 55 -12.76 -1.20 12.38
CA ARG A 55 -11.64 -1.11 11.45
C ARG A 55 -10.43 -1.84 12.03
N ASN A 56 -9.77 -2.65 11.22
CA ASN A 56 -8.49 -3.24 11.62
C ASN A 56 -7.48 -2.11 11.82
N ARG A 57 -7.03 -1.87 13.05
CA ARG A 57 -5.92 -0.93 13.26
C ARG A 57 -4.66 -1.62 12.80
N ILE A 58 -3.78 -0.90 12.10
CA ILE A 58 -2.50 -1.43 11.62
C ILE A 58 -1.74 -2.12 12.75
N SER A 59 -1.71 -1.51 13.94
CA SER A 59 -1.09 -2.06 15.16
C SER A 59 -1.62 -3.42 15.60
N ASP A 60 -2.84 -3.78 15.23
CA ASP A 60 -3.48 -5.04 15.66
C ASP A 60 -2.99 -6.25 14.84
N PHE A 61 -2.29 -6.00 13.73
CA PHE A 61 -1.85 -7.06 12.82
C PHE A 61 -0.47 -6.83 12.20
N LEU A 62 0.10 -5.63 12.29
CA LEU A 62 1.45 -5.30 11.84
C LEU A 62 2.27 -4.76 13.00
N LYS A 63 3.47 -5.32 13.16
CA LYS A 63 4.51 -4.77 14.04
C LYS A 63 5.59 -4.14 13.18
N HIS A 64 5.76 -2.83 13.32
CA HIS A 64 6.84 -2.09 12.67
C HIS A 64 8.20 -2.71 13.04
N ARG A 65 9.08 -2.81 12.05
CA ARG A 65 10.46 -3.30 12.23
C ARG A 65 11.49 -2.25 11.87
N GLN A 66 11.31 -1.60 10.73
CA GLN A 66 12.28 -0.67 10.19
C GLN A 66 11.60 0.34 9.26
N THR A 67 12.17 1.54 9.25
CA THR A 67 11.87 2.60 8.29
C THR A 67 13.01 2.72 7.30
N ILE A 68 12.71 2.79 6.00
CA ILE A 68 13.69 2.94 4.93
C ILE A 68 13.35 4.17 4.10
N VAL A 69 14.35 5.03 3.88
CA VAL A 69 14.21 6.18 2.99
C VAL A 69 14.66 5.76 1.59
N THR A 70 13.77 5.88 0.62
CA THR A 70 14.10 5.63 -0.79
C THR A 70 14.56 6.92 -1.45
N PRO A 71 15.65 6.89 -2.23
CA PRO A 71 16.18 8.08 -2.87
C PRO A 71 15.25 8.59 -3.97
N TYR A 72 15.25 9.90 -4.13
CA TYR A 72 14.74 10.60 -5.30
C TYR A 72 15.39 10.08 -6.59
N SER A 73 14.61 10.05 -7.67
CA SER A 73 15.13 9.77 -9.00
C SER A 73 14.30 10.51 -10.04
N ASP A 74 15.02 11.25 -10.89
CA ASP A 74 14.52 12.00 -12.05
C ASP A 74 14.47 11.17 -13.35
N ASP A 75 15.08 9.98 -13.36
CA ASP A 75 15.04 9.07 -14.50
C ASP A 75 13.73 8.30 -14.60
N GLU A 76 13.39 7.82 -15.80
CA GLU A 76 12.38 6.76 -15.96
C GLU A 76 12.90 5.41 -15.46
N PHE A 77 12.02 4.58 -14.92
CA PHE A 77 12.33 3.21 -14.52
C PHE A 77 11.75 2.23 -15.53
N ILE A 78 12.60 1.72 -16.42
CA ILE A 78 12.23 0.70 -17.40
C ILE A 78 12.34 -0.67 -16.72
N VAL A 79 11.20 -1.31 -16.44
CA VAL A 79 11.16 -2.52 -15.59
C VAL A 79 11.91 -3.68 -16.22
N GLN A 80 11.74 -3.92 -17.51
CA GLN A 80 12.43 -4.98 -18.25
C GLN A 80 13.96 -4.88 -18.19
N ASP A 81 14.53 -3.68 -18.03
CA ASP A 81 15.98 -3.47 -17.97
C ASP A 81 16.56 -3.82 -16.59
N LYS A 82 15.70 -3.81 -15.55
CA LYS A 82 16.11 -3.98 -14.16
C LYS A 82 15.77 -5.37 -13.63
N PHE A 83 14.65 -5.93 -14.06
CA PHE A 83 14.18 -7.24 -13.64
C PHE A 83 14.53 -8.31 -14.67
N VAL A 84 15.83 -8.63 -14.74
CA VAL A 84 16.40 -9.65 -15.62
C VAL A 84 16.86 -10.84 -14.78
N VAL A 85 16.67 -12.07 -15.28
CA VAL A 85 17.19 -13.27 -14.60
C VAL A 85 18.69 -13.32 -14.81
N ASP A 86 19.44 -13.03 -13.74
CA ASP A 86 20.89 -13.06 -13.68
C ASP A 86 21.29 -13.38 -12.24
N VAL A 87 22.12 -14.40 -12.06
CA VAL A 87 22.61 -14.87 -10.74
C VAL A 87 24.13 -14.84 -10.65
N THR A 88 24.78 -14.13 -11.57
CA THR A 88 26.22 -13.90 -11.53
C THR A 88 26.58 -12.99 -10.35
N ASP A 89 27.84 -13.00 -9.93
CA ASP A 89 28.30 -12.15 -8.81
C ASP A 89 28.46 -10.69 -9.25
N GLU A 90 28.50 -10.43 -10.57
CA GLU A 90 28.52 -9.11 -11.18
C GLU A 90 27.12 -8.48 -11.32
N ALA A 91 26.06 -9.28 -11.17
CA ALA A 91 24.69 -8.80 -11.28
C ALA A 91 24.38 -7.75 -10.20
N ALA A 92 23.83 -6.59 -10.61
CA ALA A 92 23.42 -5.55 -9.67
C ALA A 92 22.36 -6.03 -8.67
N VAL A 93 21.53 -7.01 -9.09
CA VAL A 93 20.61 -7.75 -8.25
C VAL A 93 20.59 -9.19 -8.74
N GLN A 94 20.91 -10.14 -7.88
CA GLN A 94 20.85 -11.57 -8.22
C GLN A 94 19.38 -12.03 -8.24
N ILE A 95 18.79 -12.19 -9.43
CA ILE A 95 17.42 -12.65 -9.64
C ILE A 95 17.48 -14.05 -10.24
N GLU A 96 17.07 -15.06 -9.46
CA GLU A 96 17.07 -16.47 -9.88
C GLU A 96 15.80 -16.83 -10.65
N TYR A 97 14.66 -16.18 -10.35
CA TYR A 97 13.40 -16.51 -10.97
C TYR A 97 12.41 -15.35 -11.01
N ILE A 98 11.74 -15.20 -12.15
CA ILE A 98 10.60 -14.31 -12.33
C ILE A 98 9.39 -15.17 -12.70
N GLY A 99 8.29 -15.03 -11.96
CA GLY A 99 7.06 -15.76 -12.20
C GLY A 99 6.32 -15.25 -13.43
N LYS A 100 5.60 -16.15 -14.13
CA LYS A 100 4.81 -15.79 -15.33
C LYS A 100 3.90 -14.58 -15.10
N ALA A 101 3.14 -14.57 -14.00
CA ALA A 101 2.25 -13.46 -13.69
C ALA A 101 2.99 -12.14 -13.41
N PHE A 102 4.20 -12.18 -12.84
CA PHE A 102 5.02 -10.97 -12.70
C PHE A 102 5.41 -10.45 -14.07
N ARG A 103 5.86 -11.34 -14.97
CA ARG A 103 6.19 -10.98 -16.35
C ARG A 103 5.03 -10.29 -17.06
N ASP A 104 3.88 -10.97 -17.06
CA ASP A 104 2.66 -10.52 -17.76
C ASP A 104 2.15 -9.15 -17.27
N TRP A 105 2.38 -8.78 -16.00
CA TRP A 105 1.80 -7.57 -15.41
C TRP A 105 2.74 -6.37 -15.36
N PHE A 106 4.05 -6.61 -15.37
CA PHE A 106 5.01 -5.59 -14.97
C PHE A 106 6.16 -5.35 -15.95
N LEU A 107 6.59 -6.33 -16.76
CA LEU A 107 7.84 -6.16 -17.52
C LEU A 107 7.78 -5.01 -18.53
N ASP A 108 6.64 -4.82 -19.19
CA ASP A 108 6.45 -3.74 -20.17
C ASP A 108 6.17 -2.38 -19.51
N LYS A 109 6.18 -2.30 -18.18
CA LYS A 109 5.88 -1.07 -17.44
C LYS A 109 7.10 -0.14 -17.44
N ILE A 110 6.82 1.13 -17.67
CA ILE A 110 7.77 2.24 -17.45
C ILE A 110 7.21 3.06 -16.29
N GLU A 111 7.94 3.14 -15.18
CA GLU A 111 7.54 4.00 -14.06
C GLU A 111 8.17 5.38 -14.22
N LYS A 112 7.33 6.40 -14.08
CA LYS A 112 7.75 7.81 -14.14
C LYS A 112 8.74 8.15 -13.02
N PRO A 113 9.48 9.27 -13.17
CA PRO A 113 10.29 9.82 -12.10
C PRO A 113 9.53 9.94 -10.78
N LEU A 114 10.24 9.72 -9.67
CA LEU A 114 9.67 9.74 -8.31
C LEU A 114 10.08 11.04 -7.61
N SER A 115 9.11 11.94 -7.44
CA SER A 115 9.25 13.18 -6.65
C SER A 115 8.22 13.18 -5.50
N PRO A 116 8.58 13.47 -4.24
CA PRO A 116 9.90 13.57 -3.60
C PRO A 116 10.39 12.22 -3.01
N ASN A 117 11.40 12.23 -2.11
CA ASN A 117 11.79 11.05 -1.33
C ASN A 117 10.56 10.45 -0.62
N PHE A 118 10.41 9.12 -0.73
CA PHE A 118 9.41 8.39 0.02
C PHE A 118 10.05 7.57 1.14
N THR A 119 9.26 7.37 2.18
CA THR A 119 9.62 6.54 3.31
C THR A 119 8.81 5.25 3.25
N LEU A 120 9.47 4.10 3.39
CA LEU A 120 8.86 2.78 3.44
C LEU A 120 8.95 2.23 4.86
N ASP A 121 7.84 1.66 5.34
CA ASP A 121 7.79 0.86 6.56
C ASP A 121 7.89 -0.62 6.19
N LEU A 122 8.86 -1.31 6.80
CA LEU A 122 8.94 -2.77 6.84
C LEU A 122 8.28 -3.23 8.14
N SER A 123 7.21 -4.03 8.02
CA SER A 123 6.43 -4.51 9.16
C SER A 123 6.21 -6.00 9.12
N VAL A 124 6.30 -6.67 10.27
CA VAL A 124 6.00 -8.10 10.40
C VAL A 124 4.49 -8.29 10.59
N LEU A 125 3.89 -9.19 9.82
CA LEU A 125 2.51 -9.61 9.99
C LEU A 125 2.36 -10.50 11.24
N LEU A 126 1.62 -10.03 12.24
CA LEU A 126 1.48 -10.71 13.55
C LEU A 126 0.52 -11.90 13.53
N LYS A 127 -0.45 -11.90 12.61
CA LYS A 127 -1.44 -12.96 12.48
C LYS A 127 -1.81 -13.21 11.03
N PRO A 128 -2.23 -14.42 10.66
CA PRO A 128 -2.58 -14.71 9.28
C PRO A 128 -3.75 -13.84 8.77
N LEU A 129 -3.57 -13.15 7.65
CA LEU A 129 -4.58 -12.26 7.05
C LEU A 129 -4.63 -12.38 5.53
N ILE A 130 -5.80 -12.14 4.94
CA ILE A 130 -5.93 -12.05 3.49
C ILE A 130 -5.43 -10.69 2.98
N ASP A 131 -4.89 -10.67 1.76
CA ASP A 131 -4.33 -9.45 1.13
C ASP A 131 -5.30 -8.25 1.21
N ARG A 132 -6.59 -8.46 0.94
CA ARG A 132 -7.60 -7.39 1.01
C ARG A 132 -7.70 -6.77 2.41
N SER A 133 -7.62 -7.58 3.47
CA SER A 133 -7.67 -7.07 4.84
C SER A 133 -6.42 -6.25 5.19
N ILE A 134 -5.25 -6.66 4.69
CA ILE A 134 -4.00 -5.94 4.89
C ILE A 134 -4.05 -4.59 4.15
N ILE A 135 -4.44 -4.59 2.87
CA ILE A 135 -4.60 -3.36 2.06
C ILE A 135 -5.61 -2.42 2.70
N ASN A 136 -6.76 -2.92 3.17
CA ASN A 136 -7.78 -2.09 3.80
C ASN A 136 -7.27 -1.47 5.11
N GLY A 137 -6.52 -2.22 5.93
CA GLY A 137 -5.95 -1.69 7.16
C GLY A 137 -4.85 -0.66 6.90
N LEU A 138 -4.03 -0.84 5.86
CA LEU A 138 -3.03 0.14 5.45
C LEU A 138 -3.64 1.36 4.74
N SER A 139 -4.80 1.23 4.09
CA SER A 139 -5.28 2.06 2.98
C SER A 139 -4.51 1.83 1.67
N LYS A 140 -5.16 2.04 0.52
CA LYS A 140 -4.56 1.84 -0.81
C LYS A 140 -3.29 2.67 -1.01
N ASN A 141 -3.28 3.92 -0.53
CA ASN A 141 -2.14 4.83 -0.70
C ASN A 141 -0.91 4.40 0.11
N ARG A 142 -1.09 3.87 1.32
CA ARG A 142 0.03 3.31 2.09
C ARG A 142 0.44 1.93 1.60
N ALA A 143 -0.50 1.11 1.14
CA ALA A 143 -0.17 -0.23 0.65
C ALA A 143 0.62 -0.18 -0.67
N SER A 144 0.30 0.78 -1.54
CA SER A 144 0.87 0.87 -2.89
C SER A 144 2.35 1.31 -2.87
N VAL A 145 3.22 0.44 -3.38
CA VAL A 145 4.64 0.67 -3.60
C VAL A 145 5.00 0.46 -5.07
N THR A 146 6.17 0.94 -5.50
CA THR A 146 6.62 0.89 -6.91
C THR A 146 7.62 -0.24 -7.17
N LEU A 147 7.80 -0.60 -8.44
CA LEU A 147 8.83 -1.58 -8.83
C LEU A 147 10.24 -1.02 -8.64
N ARG A 148 10.41 0.30 -8.82
CA ARG A 148 11.66 0.98 -8.45
C ARG A 148 11.98 0.81 -6.97
N GLU A 149 11.01 1.06 -6.09
CA GLU A 149 11.18 0.90 -4.65
C GLU A 149 11.56 -0.55 -4.30
N LEU A 150 10.88 -1.54 -4.89
CA LEU A 150 11.25 -2.95 -4.75
C LEU A 150 12.70 -3.21 -5.20
N TYR A 151 13.07 -2.77 -6.40
CA TYR A 151 14.40 -2.98 -6.96
C TYR A 151 15.49 -2.31 -6.11
N PHE A 152 15.23 -1.10 -5.62
CA PHE A 152 16.13 -0.39 -4.71
C PHE A 152 16.40 -1.21 -3.45
N LEU A 153 15.36 -1.77 -2.82
CA LEU A 153 15.53 -2.58 -1.62
C LEU A 153 16.34 -3.85 -1.88
N MET A 154 16.09 -4.52 -3.01
CA MET A 154 16.85 -5.71 -3.41
C MET A 154 18.32 -5.38 -3.70
N LYS A 155 18.59 -4.29 -4.43
CA LYS A 155 19.94 -3.85 -4.81
C LYS A 155 20.80 -3.43 -3.62
N ASN A 156 20.20 -2.82 -2.61
CA ASN A 156 20.92 -2.31 -1.44
C ASN A 156 20.86 -3.27 -0.24
N GLU A 157 20.54 -4.55 -0.50
CA GLU A 157 20.44 -5.61 0.51
C GLU A 157 19.59 -5.23 1.73
N GLN A 158 18.52 -4.46 1.52
CA GLN A 158 17.60 -4.03 2.57
C GLN A 158 16.49 -5.05 2.85
N LEU A 159 16.49 -6.18 2.13
CA LEU A 159 15.58 -7.30 2.34
C LEU A 159 16.37 -8.47 2.93
N ASP A 160 15.87 -9.05 4.03
CA ASP A 160 16.52 -10.19 4.68
C ASP A 160 16.35 -11.46 3.84
N LYS A 161 17.45 -12.13 3.47
CA LYS A 161 17.42 -13.34 2.64
C LYS A 161 16.69 -14.52 3.32
N HIS A 162 16.40 -14.46 4.61
CA HIS A 162 15.64 -15.48 5.33
C HIS A 162 14.14 -15.21 5.40
N ASP A 163 13.70 -14.00 5.04
CA ASP A 163 12.31 -13.57 5.18
C ASP A 163 11.52 -13.66 3.87
N PHE A 164 10.20 -13.73 4.03
CA PHE A 164 9.24 -13.65 2.94
C PHE A 164 8.64 -12.25 2.88
N HIS A 165 8.88 -11.54 1.79
CA HIS A 165 8.46 -10.16 1.62
C HIS A 165 7.25 -10.07 0.70
N VAL A 166 6.29 -9.23 1.07
CA VAL A 166 5.07 -8.97 0.31
C VAL A 166 4.98 -7.49 0.02
N PHE A 167 4.87 -7.19 -1.26
CA PHE A 167 4.68 -5.86 -1.81
C PHE A 167 3.29 -5.78 -2.45
N TYR A 168 2.68 -4.61 -2.43
CA TYR A 168 1.47 -4.35 -3.21
C TYR A 168 1.79 -3.29 -4.28
N ILE A 169 1.85 -3.72 -5.53
CA ILE A 169 2.36 -2.92 -6.65
C ILE A 169 1.27 -2.77 -7.71
N PRO A 170 0.95 -1.55 -8.17
CA PRO A 170 0.03 -1.37 -9.28
C PRO A 170 0.66 -1.90 -10.58
N ASP A 171 -0.09 -2.73 -11.30
CA ASP A 171 0.28 -3.21 -12.64
C ASP A 171 0.20 -2.09 -13.69
N ALA A 172 0.49 -2.41 -14.95
CA ALA A 172 0.40 -1.47 -16.05
C ALA A 172 -1.01 -0.88 -16.26
N GLN A 173 -2.06 -1.52 -15.75
CA GLN A 173 -3.44 -1.03 -15.77
C GLN A 173 -3.83 -0.31 -14.47
N GLY A 174 -2.90 -0.08 -13.54
CA GLY A 174 -3.14 0.57 -12.26
C GLY A 174 -3.86 -0.30 -11.23
N ILE A 175 -4.01 -1.61 -11.49
CA ILE A 175 -4.62 -2.55 -10.55
C ILE A 175 -3.55 -2.99 -9.55
N LEU A 176 -3.83 -2.82 -8.26
CA LEU A 176 -2.93 -3.23 -7.19
C LEU A 176 -2.81 -4.76 -7.13
N ARG A 177 -1.61 -5.30 -7.34
CA ARG A 177 -1.28 -6.73 -7.29
C ARG A 177 -0.35 -7.02 -6.12
N ALA A 178 -0.47 -8.20 -5.54
CA ALA A 178 0.51 -8.64 -4.55
C ALA A 178 1.72 -9.23 -5.27
N VAL A 179 2.92 -8.86 -4.83
CA VAL A 179 4.19 -9.39 -5.33
C VAL A 179 4.92 -10.02 -4.16
N ASP A 180 5.22 -11.31 -4.31
CA ASP A 180 5.97 -12.06 -3.31
C ASP A 180 7.43 -12.11 -3.72
N VAL A 181 8.30 -11.81 -2.76
CA VAL A 181 9.75 -11.74 -2.96
C VAL A 181 10.42 -12.56 -1.85
N CYS A 182 11.21 -13.55 -2.26
CA CYS A 182 11.97 -14.38 -1.33
C CYS A 182 13.31 -14.76 -1.95
N TRP A 183 14.34 -14.90 -1.11
CA TRP A 183 15.62 -15.40 -1.55
C TRP A 183 15.60 -16.93 -1.55
N ARG A 184 16.24 -17.54 -2.55
CA ARG A 184 16.42 -18.99 -2.64
C ARG A 184 17.89 -19.34 -2.70
N LYS A 185 18.30 -20.28 -3.55
CA LYS A 185 19.65 -20.83 -3.48
C LYS A 185 20.68 -19.77 -3.86
N ARG A 186 20.42 -19.04 -4.95
CA ARG A 186 21.40 -18.16 -5.57
C ARG A 186 20.84 -16.78 -5.95
N GLY A 187 19.57 -16.53 -5.67
CA GLY A 187 18.99 -15.22 -5.96
C GLY A 187 17.56 -15.06 -5.48
N TRP A 188 17.02 -13.88 -5.78
CA TRP A 188 15.66 -13.50 -5.52
C TRP A 188 14.69 -14.20 -6.48
N HIS A 189 13.57 -14.66 -5.92
CA HIS A 189 12.42 -15.14 -6.66
C HIS A 189 11.29 -14.12 -6.56
N LEU A 190 10.72 -13.74 -7.69
CA LEU A 190 9.65 -12.76 -7.81
C LEU A 190 8.37 -13.43 -8.32
N TYR A 191 7.29 -13.38 -7.55
CA TYR A 191 6.01 -13.96 -7.95
C TYR A 191 4.91 -12.91 -7.98
N GLY A 192 4.29 -12.74 -9.14
CA GLY A 192 3.04 -11.99 -9.26
C GLY A 192 1.88 -12.83 -8.73
N LEU A 193 1.14 -12.31 -7.76
CA LEU A 193 -0.10 -12.88 -7.28
C LEU A 193 -1.27 -11.93 -7.50
N SER A 194 -2.37 -12.51 -7.99
CA SER A 194 -3.58 -11.72 -8.20
C SER A 194 -4.19 -11.44 -6.84
N ALA A 195 -4.29 -10.16 -6.47
CA ALA A 195 -4.99 -9.73 -5.25
C ALA A 195 -6.48 -10.15 -5.24
N LYS A 196 -7.05 -10.55 -6.40
CA LYS A 196 -8.41 -11.10 -6.50
C LYS A 196 -8.53 -12.50 -5.93
N LYS A 197 -7.46 -13.32 -5.98
CA LYS A 197 -7.43 -14.59 -5.26
C LYS A 197 -7.10 -14.24 -3.81
N ALA A 198 -8.06 -14.41 -2.91
CA ALA A 198 -7.92 -14.09 -1.50
C ALA A 198 -6.87 -15.02 -0.84
N ARG A 199 -5.59 -14.76 -1.10
CA ARG A 199 -4.50 -15.51 -0.50
C ARG A 199 -4.37 -15.04 0.93
N LYS A 200 -4.43 -16.00 1.85
CA LYS A 200 -4.13 -15.78 3.25
C LYS A 200 -2.61 -15.80 3.43
N ARG A 201 -2.05 -14.68 3.87
CA ARG A 201 -0.65 -14.54 4.28
C ARG A 201 -0.46 -15.17 5.65
N PRO A 202 0.57 -16.01 5.85
CA PRO A 202 0.89 -16.52 7.17
C PRO A 202 1.46 -15.40 8.05
N ALA A 203 1.38 -15.57 9.37
CA ALA A 203 2.12 -14.72 10.30
C ALA A 203 3.63 -14.83 10.04
N GLY A 204 4.38 -13.78 10.35
CA GLY A 204 5.81 -13.69 10.10
C GLY A 204 6.20 -13.09 8.75
N CYS A 205 5.28 -13.00 7.77
CA CYS A 205 5.60 -12.32 6.51
C CYS A 205 5.92 -10.83 6.73
N MET A 206 6.91 -10.34 5.97
CA MET A 206 7.28 -8.95 5.92
C MET A 206 6.39 -8.21 4.93
N ILE A 207 5.63 -7.23 5.40
CA ILE A 207 4.81 -6.34 4.59
C ILE A 207 5.57 -5.03 4.39
N ILE A 208 5.74 -4.64 3.12
CA ILE A 208 6.32 -3.35 2.75
C ILE A 208 5.19 -2.39 2.41
N SER A 209 5.23 -1.19 2.99
CA SER A 209 4.21 -0.16 2.79
C SER A 209 4.83 1.23 2.85
N ARG A 210 4.17 2.23 2.25
CA ARG A 210 4.55 3.63 2.38
C ARG A 210 4.18 4.18 3.75
N ASN A 211 5.13 4.91 4.31
CA ASN A 211 4.93 5.78 5.44
C ASN A 211 4.56 7.17 4.92
N LEU A 212 3.30 7.56 5.14
CA LEU A 212 2.76 8.85 4.70
C LEU A 212 2.85 9.94 5.79
N ALA A 213 3.60 9.70 6.87
CA ALA A 213 3.79 10.67 7.95
C ALA A 213 4.99 11.61 7.71
N ALA A 214 5.36 11.84 6.46
CA ALA A 214 6.43 12.76 6.06
C ALA A 214 5.85 14.03 5.43
#